data_AF-A0A450T526-F1
#
_entry.id   AF-A0A450T526-F1
#
_cell.length_a   1.000
_cell.length_b   1.000
_cell.length_c   1.000
_cell.angle_alpha   90.00
_cell.angle_beta   90.00
_cell.angle_gamma   90.00
#
_symmetry.space_group_name_H-M   'P 1'
#
loop_
_entity.id
_entity.type
_entity.pdbx_description
1 polymer ?
#
loop_
_entity_poly.entity_id
_entity_poly.type
_entity_poly.pdbx_seq_one_letter_code
_entity_poly.pdbx_strand_id
1 'polypeptide(L)'
;MNPFPRKAPWALYLFAVVLPQSLYPILRVLDWVLRVFYWVPWVLYTLSGLKHIVEMLWFRRPNAPDYRKPPTFFLWVIGLYAGLYGIAATHYEAALDRIENRMGALASQLATGDEEAFKRLVSRIPEIQAMKTPLKPDLLYPFRGKPLATYVTCQEENRKPRQYHPWEPEPEPELEPPQYFVLCGFLRQAENPEIIEWTRKTIEDWRNKLAGVNFNGINLSEARLWKANLSGAGLQGANLAGARLWRANLSGARLEGANLSGANLRGADLSEARLWEAVLSGAELAKVDLSGAQLQGVDLSGATLTDRFGKIQNWRAIASIQDANILGIKKAPEGFREWALEKGAVELEPAAWQAFLKKKREERW
;
A
#
# COMPACT_ATOMS: atom_id res chain seq x y z
N MET A 1 -43.07 30.14 11.62
CA MET A 1 -42.19 31.30 11.89
C MET A 1 -40.80 30.96 11.35
N ASN A 2 -40.15 31.87 10.62
CA ASN A 2 -38.76 31.65 10.16
C ASN A 2 -37.81 32.07 11.31
N PRO A 3 -37.04 31.15 11.92
CA PRO A 3 -36.15 31.48 13.03
C PRO A 3 -34.96 32.37 12.61
N PHE A 4 -34.73 32.53 11.30
CA PHE A 4 -33.64 33.34 10.74
C PHE A 4 -34.18 34.50 9.88
N PRO A 5 -34.27 35.74 10.42
CA PRO A 5 -34.76 36.88 9.66
C PRO A 5 -33.85 37.21 8.48
N ARG A 6 -34.44 37.43 7.29
CA ARG A 6 -33.71 37.72 6.02
C ARG A 6 -32.94 39.05 6.02
N LYS A 7 -33.15 39.91 7.02
CA LYS A 7 -32.49 41.21 7.11
C LYS A 7 -31.47 41.13 8.25
N ALA A 8 -30.20 41.41 7.95
CA ALA A 8 -29.20 41.70 8.98
C ALA A 8 -29.76 42.75 9.94
N PRO A 9 -29.38 42.73 11.23
CA PRO A 9 -29.87 43.72 12.18
C PRO A 9 -29.44 45.11 11.71
N TRP A 10 -30.41 45.84 11.16
CA TRP A 10 -30.36 47.26 10.79
C TRP A 10 -29.85 48.14 11.94
N ALA A 11 -29.88 47.61 13.17
CA ALA A 11 -29.24 48.15 14.36
C ALA A 11 -27.74 48.45 14.20
N LEU A 12 -26.97 47.67 13.43
CA LEU A 12 -25.52 47.96 13.22
C LEU A 12 -25.27 49.20 12.37
N TYR A 13 -26.19 49.50 11.45
CA TYR A 13 -26.11 50.66 10.58
C TYR A 13 -26.54 51.96 11.28
N LEU A 14 -27.32 51.87 12.37
CA LEU A 14 -27.67 53.01 13.22
C LEU A 14 -26.46 53.55 14.00
N PHE A 15 -25.50 52.69 14.39
CA PHE A 15 -24.28 53.11 15.10
C PHE A 15 -23.15 53.60 14.18
N ALA A 16 -23.19 53.27 12.88
CA ALA A 16 -22.17 53.69 11.92
C ALA A 16 -22.12 55.22 11.71
N VAL A 17 -23.23 55.93 11.97
CA VAL A 17 -23.35 57.39 11.83
C VAL A 17 -22.54 58.16 12.90
N VAL A 18 -22.19 57.51 14.02
CA VAL A 18 -21.54 58.17 15.19
C VAL A 18 -20.10 57.69 15.41
N LEU A 19 -19.64 56.67 14.67
CA LEU A 19 -18.33 56.05 14.88
C LEU A 19 -17.21 56.72 14.04
N PRO A 20 -15.98 56.85 14.59
CA PRO A 20 -14.80 57.31 13.86
C PRO A 20 -14.57 56.53 12.55
N GLN A 21 -14.12 57.21 11.49
CA GLN A 21 -13.84 56.60 10.18
C GLN A 21 -12.83 55.43 10.26
N SER A 22 -11.94 55.42 11.27
CA SER A 22 -10.99 54.34 11.53
C SER A 22 -11.63 52.99 11.91
N LEU A 23 -12.89 52.98 12.38
CA LEU A 23 -13.60 51.76 12.78
C LEU A 23 -14.49 51.17 11.66
N TYR A 24 -14.64 51.85 10.53
CA TYR A 24 -15.44 51.39 9.39
C TYR A 24 -14.96 50.05 8.78
N PRO A 25 -13.65 49.76 8.67
CA PRO A 25 -13.19 48.45 8.21
C PRO A 25 -13.66 47.32 9.14
N ILE A 26 -13.65 47.56 10.45
CA ILE A 26 -14.08 46.60 11.47
C ILE A 26 -15.59 46.35 11.36
N LEU A 27 -16.40 47.41 11.18
CA LEU A 27 -17.84 47.30 10.96
C LEU A 27 -18.19 46.54 9.67
N ARG A 28 -17.41 46.69 8.59
CA ARG A 28 -17.60 45.91 7.36
C ARG A 28 -17.30 44.43 7.56
N VAL A 29 -16.23 44.10 8.28
CA VAL A 29 -15.91 42.71 8.65
C VAL A 29 -17.01 42.14 9.53
N LEU A 30 -17.50 42.90 10.51
CA LEU A 30 -18.58 42.47 11.41
C LEU A 30 -19.91 42.26 10.68
N ASP A 31 -20.30 43.15 9.76
CA ASP A 31 -21.50 42.98 8.93
C ASP A 31 -21.35 41.77 8.00
N TRP A 32 -20.17 41.55 7.41
CA TRP A 32 -19.91 40.35 6.62
C TRP A 32 -20.00 39.07 7.45
N VAL A 33 -19.37 39.03 8.64
CA VAL A 33 -19.43 37.90 9.58
C VAL A 33 -20.87 37.62 9.99
N LEU A 34 -21.66 38.66 10.31
CA LEU A 34 -23.06 38.49 10.68
C LEU A 34 -23.93 38.04 9.51
N ARG A 35 -23.70 38.56 8.30
CA ARG A 35 -24.38 38.07 7.10
C ARG A 35 -24.08 36.60 6.87
N VAL A 36 -22.83 36.17 6.99
CA VAL A 36 -22.46 34.74 6.90
C VAL A 36 -23.13 33.94 8.02
N PHE A 37 -23.11 34.45 9.26
CA PHE A 37 -23.70 33.82 10.44
C PHE A 37 -25.21 33.64 10.33
N TYR A 38 -25.94 34.53 9.65
CA TYR A 38 -27.38 34.38 9.40
C TYR A 38 -27.69 33.63 8.10
N TRP A 39 -26.89 33.84 7.06
CA TRP A 39 -27.13 33.26 5.74
C TRP A 39 -26.87 31.75 5.73
N VAL A 40 -25.80 31.27 6.36
CA VAL A 40 -25.46 29.84 6.38
C VAL A 40 -26.55 29.01 7.08
N PRO A 41 -26.99 29.31 8.32
CA PRO A 41 -28.09 28.60 8.95
C PRO A 41 -29.41 28.75 8.21
N TRP A 42 -29.69 29.91 7.61
CA TRP A 42 -30.89 30.10 6.79
C TRP A 42 -30.88 29.21 5.54
N VAL A 43 -29.75 29.15 4.83
CA VAL A 43 -29.53 28.26 3.67
C VAL A 43 -29.70 26.81 4.09
N LEU A 44 -29.04 26.38 5.17
CA LEU A 44 -29.17 25.03 5.70
C LEU A 44 -30.62 24.72 6.07
N TYR A 45 -31.30 25.58 6.83
CA TYR A 45 -32.71 25.41 7.22
C TYR A 45 -33.65 25.32 6.00
N THR A 46 -33.44 26.16 5.00
CA THR A 46 -34.33 26.29 3.84
C THR A 46 -34.12 25.19 2.81
N LEU A 47 -32.88 24.73 2.59
CA LEU A 47 -32.51 23.78 1.53
C LEU A 47 -32.33 22.34 2.03
N SER A 48 -32.37 22.09 3.34
CA SER A 48 -32.22 20.73 3.91
C SER A 48 -33.52 19.98 4.10
N GLY A 49 -34.67 20.63 3.90
CA GLY A 49 -35.96 20.07 4.29
C GLY A 49 -36.26 20.17 5.79
N LEU A 50 -35.35 20.68 6.64
CA LEU A 50 -35.61 20.91 8.07
C LEU A 50 -36.79 21.87 8.26
N LYS A 51 -36.91 22.89 7.40
CA LYS A 51 -38.08 23.77 7.34
C LYS A 51 -39.39 23.00 7.19
N HIS A 52 -39.42 21.98 6.32
CA HIS A 52 -40.62 21.16 6.12
C HIS A 52 -40.97 20.34 7.36
N ILE A 53 -39.97 19.70 7.99
CA ILE A 53 -40.16 18.91 9.22
C ILE A 53 -40.72 19.79 10.36
N VAL A 54 -40.13 20.98 10.55
CA VAL A 54 -40.58 21.94 11.56
C VAL A 54 -42.00 22.46 11.27
N GLU A 55 -42.31 22.74 10.00
CA GLU A 55 -43.66 23.17 9.60
C GLU A 55 -44.72 22.07 9.79
N MET A 56 -44.35 20.79 9.62
CA MET A 56 -45.25 19.65 9.87
C MET A 56 -45.49 19.39 11.36
N LEU A 57 -44.47 19.57 12.21
CA LEU A 57 -44.60 19.44 13.66
C LEU A 57 -45.48 20.54 14.28
N TRP A 58 -45.63 21.68 13.60
CA TRP A 58 -46.44 22.82 14.03
C TRP A 58 -47.77 22.95 13.26
N PHE A 59 -48.56 21.87 13.24
CA PHE A 59 -50.00 21.85 12.89
C PHE A 59 -50.41 22.50 11.54
N ARG A 60 -49.58 22.47 10.49
CA ARG A 60 -50.05 22.77 9.12
C ARG A 60 -50.61 21.52 8.45
N ARG A 61 -51.78 21.64 7.81
CA ARG A 61 -52.35 20.54 7.00
C ARG A 61 -51.40 20.26 5.82
N PRO A 62 -50.92 19.02 5.63
CA PRO A 62 -49.96 18.64 4.58
C PRO A 62 -50.32 19.05 3.15
N ASN A 63 -51.62 19.27 2.88
CA ASN A 63 -52.20 19.50 1.56
C ASN A 63 -52.93 20.85 1.44
N ALA A 64 -52.53 21.87 2.21
CA ALA A 64 -53.06 23.21 2.01
C ALA A 64 -52.70 23.71 0.58
N PRO A 65 -53.67 24.22 -0.21
CA PRO A 65 -53.47 24.52 -1.64
C PRO A 65 -52.44 25.62 -1.91
N ASP A 66 -52.10 26.43 -0.92
CA ASP A 66 -51.10 27.50 -0.95
C ASP A 66 -49.71 27.04 -0.48
N TYR A 67 -49.57 25.78 -0.04
CA TYR A 67 -48.32 25.27 0.51
C TYR A 67 -47.34 24.80 -0.59
N ARG A 68 -46.19 25.48 -0.69
CA ARG A 68 -45.06 25.05 -1.54
C ARG A 68 -44.01 24.33 -0.72
N LYS A 69 -43.79 23.05 -1.02
CA LYS A 69 -42.74 22.24 -0.39
C LYS A 69 -41.36 22.89 -0.62
N PRO A 70 -40.54 23.07 0.43
CA PRO A 70 -39.21 23.63 0.27
C PRO A 70 -38.28 22.63 -0.45
N PRO A 71 -37.28 23.11 -1.20
CA PRO A 71 -36.28 22.26 -1.83
C PRO A 71 -35.52 21.43 -0.80
N THR A 72 -35.38 20.13 -1.05
CA THR A 72 -34.65 19.18 -0.19
C THR A 72 -33.24 18.89 -0.73
N PHE A 73 -32.57 19.92 -1.25
CA PHE A 73 -31.29 19.80 -1.95
C PHE A 73 -30.24 18.99 -1.14
N PHE A 74 -30.06 19.28 0.15
CA PHE A 74 -29.08 18.53 0.95
C PHE A 74 -29.48 17.06 1.15
N LEU A 75 -30.78 16.75 1.27
CA LEU A 75 -31.24 15.36 1.33
C LEU A 75 -31.03 14.64 0.00
N TRP A 76 -31.18 15.33 -1.14
CA TRP A 76 -30.83 14.80 -2.45
C TRP A 76 -29.33 14.53 -2.58
N VAL A 77 -28.48 15.44 -2.09
CA VAL A 77 -27.02 15.24 -2.08
C VAL A 77 -26.65 14.03 -1.21
N ILE A 78 -27.21 13.92 0.00
CA ILE A 78 -26.99 12.78 0.89
C ILE A 78 -27.52 11.48 0.25
N GLY A 79 -28.72 11.51 -0.31
CA GLY A 79 -29.33 10.35 -0.96
C GLY A 79 -28.55 9.88 -2.19
N LEU A 80 -28.09 10.80 -3.03
CA LEU A 80 -27.22 10.51 -4.16
C LEU A 80 -25.89 9.93 -3.68
N TYR A 81 -25.29 10.52 -2.65
CA TYR A 81 -24.04 10.03 -2.07
C TYR A 81 -24.17 8.62 -1.48
N ALA A 82 -25.24 8.35 -0.73
CA ALA A 82 -25.55 7.03 -0.20
C ALA A 82 -25.85 6.01 -1.31
N GLY A 83 -26.56 6.42 -2.36
CA GLY A 83 -26.80 5.59 -3.54
C GLY A 83 -25.51 5.23 -4.28
N LEU A 84 -24.63 6.21 -4.50
CA LEU A 84 -23.30 5.99 -5.06
C LEU A 84 -22.47 5.07 -4.17
N TYR A 85 -22.51 5.24 -2.84
CA TYR A 85 -21.84 4.31 -1.93
C TYR A 85 -22.37 2.89 -2.10
N GLY A 86 -23.69 2.70 -2.14
CA GLY A 86 -24.31 1.38 -2.31
C GLY A 86 -23.89 0.69 -3.61
N ILE A 87 -23.85 1.43 -4.73
CA ILE A 87 -23.41 0.86 -6.02
C ILE A 87 -21.91 0.55 -5.99
N ALA A 88 -21.07 1.43 -5.43
CA ALA A 88 -19.63 1.17 -5.32
C ALA A 88 -19.34 -0.04 -4.43
N ALA A 89 -20.04 -0.15 -3.30
CA ALA A 89 -19.89 -1.25 -2.34
C ALA A 89 -20.30 -2.58 -2.97
N THR A 90 -21.47 -2.64 -3.62
CA THR A 90 -21.91 -3.86 -4.31
C THR A 90 -20.98 -4.26 -5.45
N HIS A 91 -20.43 -3.30 -6.19
CA HIS A 91 -19.45 -3.59 -7.25
C HIS A 91 -18.12 -4.11 -6.69
N TYR A 92 -17.66 -3.55 -5.57
CA TYR A 92 -16.48 -4.03 -4.82
C TYR A 92 -16.71 -5.46 -4.31
N GLU A 93 -17.81 -5.71 -3.60
CA GLU A 93 -18.18 -7.02 -3.04
C GLU A 93 -18.28 -8.09 -4.14
N ALA A 94 -18.99 -7.80 -5.24
CA ALA A 94 -19.12 -8.75 -6.34
C ALA A 94 -17.77 -9.04 -7.02
N ALA A 95 -16.82 -8.09 -7.03
CA ALA A 95 -15.47 -8.34 -7.53
C ALA A 95 -14.66 -9.21 -6.56
N LEU A 96 -14.79 -8.96 -5.25
CA LEU A 96 -14.15 -9.74 -4.21
C LEU A 96 -14.67 -11.19 -4.21
N ASP A 97 -15.97 -11.40 -4.26
CA ASP A 97 -16.60 -12.74 -4.33
C ASP A 97 -16.06 -13.56 -5.50
N ARG A 98 -15.87 -12.95 -6.68
CA ARG A 98 -15.30 -13.66 -7.85
C ARG A 98 -13.88 -14.14 -7.59
N ILE A 99 -13.10 -13.35 -6.86
CA ILE A 99 -11.73 -13.67 -6.50
C ILE A 99 -11.72 -14.77 -5.43
N GLU A 100 -12.50 -14.61 -4.36
CA GLU A 100 -12.62 -15.62 -3.30
C GLU A 100 -13.05 -16.97 -3.86
N ASN A 101 -14.03 -16.99 -4.77
CA ASN A 101 -14.46 -18.22 -5.45
C ASN A 101 -13.35 -18.85 -6.29
N ARG A 102 -12.55 -18.03 -7.02
CA ARG A 102 -11.39 -18.52 -7.77
C ARG A 102 -10.30 -19.08 -6.86
N MET A 103 -10.01 -18.38 -5.77
CA MET A 103 -9.02 -18.78 -4.77
C MET A 103 -9.45 -20.05 -4.03
N GLY A 104 -10.72 -20.13 -3.62
CA GLY A 104 -11.30 -21.31 -2.97
C GLY A 104 -11.32 -22.53 -3.89
N ALA A 105 -11.69 -22.35 -5.16
CA ALA A 105 -11.61 -23.42 -6.15
C ALA A 105 -10.17 -23.90 -6.37
N LEU A 106 -9.20 -22.97 -6.46
CA LEU A 106 -7.79 -23.31 -6.58
C LEU A 106 -7.30 -24.08 -5.34
N ALA A 107 -7.60 -23.59 -4.13
CA ALA A 107 -7.23 -24.22 -2.87
C ALA A 107 -7.81 -25.64 -2.75
N SER A 108 -9.08 -25.82 -3.13
CA SER A 108 -9.72 -27.14 -3.12
C SER A 108 -9.05 -28.11 -4.11
N GLN A 109 -8.60 -27.63 -5.26
CA GLN A 109 -7.89 -28.47 -6.23
C GLN A 109 -6.46 -28.78 -5.77
N LEU A 110 -5.82 -27.83 -5.08
CA LEU A 110 -4.47 -27.96 -4.51
C LEU A 110 -4.41 -28.91 -3.30
N ALA A 111 -5.56 -29.24 -2.70
CA ALA A 111 -5.67 -30.29 -1.68
C ALA A 111 -5.51 -31.72 -2.25
N THR A 112 -5.54 -31.89 -3.57
CA THR A 112 -5.31 -33.19 -4.21
C THR A 112 -3.82 -33.58 -4.15
N GLY A 113 -3.54 -34.88 -3.99
CA GLY A 113 -2.17 -35.38 -3.74
C GLY A 113 -1.24 -35.45 -4.97
N ASP A 114 -1.67 -35.00 -6.14
CA ASP A 114 -0.90 -35.07 -7.39
C ASP A 114 0.06 -33.87 -7.52
N GLU A 115 1.36 -34.15 -7.56
CA GLU A 115 2.43 -33.15 -7.66
C GLU A 115 2.37 -32.35 -8.97
N GLU A 116 2.00 -32.98 -10.08
CA GLU A 116 1.92 -32.31 -11.39
C GLU A 116 0.65 -31.48 -11.52
N ALA A 117 -0.46 -31.92 -10.90
CA ALA A 117 -1.62 -31.06 -10.71
C ALA A 117 -1.26 -29.85 -9.82
N PHE A 118 -0.55 -30.07 -8.71
CA PHE A 118 -0.11 -29.00 -7.82
C PHE A 118 0.70 -27.94 -8.56
N LYS A 119 1.76 -28.33 -9.28
CA LYS A 119 2.61 -27.41 -10.06
C LYS A 119 1.80 -26.60 -11.09
N ARG A 120 0.89 -27.26 -11.82
CA ARG A 120 0.02 -26.61 -12.83
C ARG A 120 -0.99 -25.62 -12.23
N LEU A 121 -1.46 -25.89 -11.02
CA LEU A 121 -2.42 -25.02 -10.33
C LEU A 121 -1.71 -23.81 -9.73
N VAL A 122 -0.56 -24.02 -9.09
CA VAL A 122 0.24 -22.92 -8.53
C VAL A 122 0.69 -21.94 -9.60
N SER A 123 0.99 -22.40 -10.82
CA SER A 123 1.38 -21.52 -11.92
C SER A 123 0.27 -20.55 -12.37
N ARG A 124 -0.97 -20.72 -11.91
CA ARG A 124 -2.09 -19.79 -12.18
C ARG A 124 -2.16 -18.63 -11.20
N ILE A 125 -1.47 -18.71 -10.06
CA ILE A 125 -1.53 -17.68 -9.02
C ILE A 125 -1.09 -16.30 -9.54
N PRO A 126 -0.01 -16.14 -10.32
CA PRO A 126 0.36 -14.82 -10.86
C PRO A 126 -0.74 -14.18 -11.71
N GLU A 127 -1.49 -14.98 -12.49
CA GLU A 127 -2.63 -14.48 -13.27
C GLU A 127 -3.77 -13.98 -12.37
N ILE A 128 -3.99 -14.64 -11.23
CA ILE A 128 -4.96 -14.21 -10.21
C ILE A 128 -4.50 -12.92 -9.54
N GLN A 129 -3.22 -12.80 -9.20
CA GLN A 129 -2.66 -11.57 -8.60
C GLN A 129 -2.74 -10.35 -9.53
N ALA A 130 -2.64 -10.56 -10.84
CA ALA A 130 -2.77 -9.48 -11.82
C ALA A 130 -4.22 -8.98 -12.02
N MET A 131 -5.22 -9.60 -11.37
CA MET A 131 -6.62 -9.18 -11.48
C MET A 131 -6.84 -7.87 -10.73
N LYS A 132 -7.34 -6.87 -11.45
CA LYS A 132 -7.69 -5.57 -10.86
C LYS A 132 -9.10 -5.60 -10.27
N THR A 133 -9.26 -5.04 -9.09
CA THR A 133 -10.55 -4.84 -8.43
C THR A 133 -10.86 -3.36 -8.25
N PRO A 134 -12.15 -3.00 -8.18
CA PRO A 134 -12.58 -1.70 -7.67
C PRO A 134 -11.94 -1.42 -6.30
N LEU A 135 -11.75 -0.14 -5.98
CA LEU A 135 -11.25 0.27 -4.68
C LEU A 135 -12.37 0.20 -3.62
N LYS A 136 -12.05 -0.20 -2.38
CA LYS A 136 -13.02 -0.28 -1.28
C LYS A 136 -13.55 1.13 -0.95
N PRO A 137 -14.84 1.42 -1.17
CA PRO A 137 -15.40 2.73 -0.87
C PRO A 137 -15.57 2.90 0.65
N ASP A 138 -15.44 4.13 1.13
CA ASP A 138 -15.70 4.53 2.50
C ASP A 138 -16.59 5.76 2.54
N LEU A 139 -17.74 5.56 3.17
CA LEU A 139 -18.78 6.58 3.31
C LEU A 139 -18.27 7.80 4.08
N LEU A 140 -17.39 7.60 5.06
CA LEU A 140 -16.88 8.65 5.93
C LEU A 140 -15.56 9.26 5.45
N TYR A 141 -15.00 8.76 4.34
CA TYR A 141 -13.70 9.20 3.82
C TYR A 141 -13.57 10.73 3.66
N PRO A 142 -14.58 11.47 3.14
CA PRO A 142 -14.57 12.93 3.06
C PRO A 142 -14.41 13.67 4.39
N PHE A 143 -14.67 13.02 5.52
CA PHE A 143 -14.68 13.64 6.83
C PHE A 143 -13.44 13.31 7.66
N ARG A 144 -12.52 12.49 7.13
CA ARG A 144 -11.26 12.09 7.81
C ARG A 144 -10.12 13.12 7.72
N GLY A 145 -10.45 14.39 7.45
CA GLY A 145 -9.47 15.48 7.44
C GLY A 145 -8.45 15.44 6.29
N LYS A 146 -8.84 14.94 5.10
CA LYS A 146 -7.97 14.92 3.92
C LYS A 146 -8.09 16.22 3.10
N PRO A 147 -7.04 16.63 2.36
CA PRO A 147 -7.10 17.77 1.46
C PRO A 147 -8.16 17.58 0.37
N LEU A 148 -8.79 18.68 -0.07
CA LEU A 148 -9.86 18.61 -1.07
C LEU A 148 -9.43 17.94 -2.38
N ALA A 149 -8.17 18.15 -2.78
CA ALA A 149 -7.57 17.57 -3.97
C ALA A 149 -7.49 16.03 -3.92
N THR A 150 -7.33 15.43 -2.73
CA THR A 150 -7.27 13.98 -2.55
C THR A 150 -8.59 13.30 -2.91
N TYR A 151 -9.73 13.96 -2.63
CA TYR A 151 -11.06 13.45 -2.98
C TYR A 151 -11.31 13.40 -4.49
N VAL A 152 -10.73 14.35 -5.25
CA VAL A 152 -10.94 14.46 -6.70
C VAL A 152 -9.92 13.64 -7.48
N THR A 153 -8.66 13.68 -7.05
CA THR A 153 -7.55 13.02 -7.76
C THR A 153 -7.41 11.55 -7.39
N CYS A 154 -8.11 11.08 -6.35
CA CYS A 154 -7.95 9.74 -5.78
C CYS A 154 -6.48 9.38 -5.51
N GLN A 155 -5.61 10.37 -5.29
CA GLN A 155 -4.21 10.12 -4.98
C GLN A 155 -4.13 9.36 -3.67
N GLU A 156 -3.55 8.16 -3.74
CA GLU A 156 -3.17 7.39 -2.57
C GLU A 156 -2.22 8.24 -1.71
N GLU A 157 -2.50 8.28 -0.41
CA GLU A 157 -1.41 8.42 0.52
C GLU A 157 -0.69 7.08 0.43
N ASN A 158 0.46 7.04 -0.26
CA ASN A 158 1.37 5.92 -0.23
C ASN A 158 1.68 5.62 1.24
N ARG A 159 0.87 4.80 1.91
CA ARG A 159 1.27 4.14 3.15
C ARG A 159 2.43 3.28 2.71
N LYS A 160 3.64 3.83 2.80
CA LYS A 160 4.85 3.05 2.61
C LYS A 160 4.66 1.83 3.52
N PRO A 161 4.70 0.60 2.98
CA PRO A 161 4.64 -0.58 3.84
C PRO A 161 5.65 -0.34 4.95
N ARG A 162 5.24 -0.52 6.21
CA ARG A 162 6.15 -0.37 7.35
C ARG A 162 7.33 -1.29 7.05
N GLN A 163 8.51 -0.72 6.79
CA GLN A 163 9.73 -1.49 6.65
C GLN A 163 9.97 -2.18 7.98
N TYR A 164 9.59 -3.46 8.05
CA TYR A 164 9.74 -4.24 9.26
C TYR A 164 11.22 -4.50 9.50
N HIS A 165 11.76 -4.03 10.63
CA HIS A 165 13.13 -4.33 10.98
C HIS A 165 13.24 -5.79 11.47
N PRO A 166 14.30 -6.55 11.11
CA PRO A 166 14.49 -7.96 11.48
C PRO A 166 14.43 -8.31 12.98
N TRP A 167 14.36 -7.31 13.87
CA TRP A 167 14.44 -7.45 15.34
C TRP A 167 13.22 -6.90 16.09
N GLU A 168 12.25 -6.30 15.41
CA GLU A 168 11.04 -5.82 16.07
C GLU A 168 10.11 -7.01 16.42
N PRO A 169 9.41 -7.01 17.57
CA PRO A 169 8.32 -7.94 17.85
C PRO A 169 7.10 -7.62 16.99
N GLU A 170 6.38 -8.66 16.53
CA GLU A 170 5.31 -8.52 15.53
C GLU A 170 4.16 -7.64 16.08
N PRO A 171 3.87 -6.47 15.47
CA PRO A 171 2.62 -5.79 15.74
C PRO A 171 1.49 -6.59 15.07
N GLU A 172 0.36 -6.75 15.76
CA GLU A 172 -0.87 -7.22 15.13
C GLU A 172 -1.18 -6.31 13.93
N PRO A 173 -1.41 -6.87 12.73
CA PRO A 173 -1.59 -6.04 11.57
C PRO A 173 -2.99 -5.42 11.61
N GLU A 174 -3.08 -4.10 11.53
CA GLU A 174 -4.28 -3.44 11.02
C GLU A 174 -4.39 -3.80 9.53
N LEU A 175 -5.01 -4.96 9.29
CA LEU A 175 -5.20 -5.65 8.01
C LEU A 175 -6.30 -5.05 7.13
N GLU A 176 -6.92 -3.94 7.54
CA GLU A 176 -7.99 -3.38 6.72
C GLU A 176 -7.41 -2.75 5.44
N PRO A 177 -7.89 -3.18 4.26
CA PRO A 177 -7.46 -2.57 3.01
C PRO A 177 -7.78 -1.07 3.06
N PRO A 178 -6.93 -0.23 2.41
CA PRO A 178 -7.16 1.19 2.37
C PRO A 178 -8.56 1.48 1.84
N GLN A 179 -9.24 2.36 2.56
CA GLN A 179 -10.59 2.82 2.28
C GLN A 179 -10.50 4.13 1.48
N TYR A 180 -11.41 4.35 0.53
CA TYR A 180 -11.32 5.45 -0.42
C TYR A 180 -12.62 6.25 -0.54
N PHE A 181 -12.50 7.46 -1.07
CA PHE A 181 -13.68 8.22 -1.45
C PHE A 181 -14.56 7.44 -2.43
N VAL A 182 -15.89 7.55 -2.26
CA VAL A 182 -16.88 6.79 -3.03
C VAL A 182 -16.67 6.87 -4.55
N LEU A 183 -16.36 8.07 -5.08
CA LEU A 183 -16.11 8.21 -6.53
C LEU A 183 -14.87 7.42 -6.99
N CYS A 184 -13.86 7.26 -6.14
CA CYS A 184 -12.66 6.49 -6.47
C CYS A 184 -12.96 5.00 -6.59
N GLY A 185 -13.92 4.47 -5.82
CA GLY A 185 -14.39 3.09 -5.93
C GLY A 185 -14.97 2.75 -7.31
N PHE A 186 -15.41 3.75 -8.09
CA PHE A 186 -15.91 3.56 -9.44
C PHE A 186 -14.84 3.77 -10.51
N LEU A 187 -14.07 4.84 -10.39
CA LEU A 187 -13.21 5.32 -11.45
C LEU A 187 -11.87 4.60 -11.51
N ARG A 188 -11.50 3.88 -10.46
CA ARG A 188 -10.20 3.23 -10.33
C ARG A 188 -10.32 1.77 -10.00
N GLN A 189 -9.37 1.03 -10.56
CA GLN A 189 -9.13 -0.36 -10.22
C GLN A 189 -7.64 -0.53 -9.93
N ALA A 190 -7.33 -1.32 -8.92
CA ALA A 190 -5.97 -1.63 -8.49
C ALA A 190 -5.84 -3.13 -8.22
N GLU A 191 -4.61 -3.61 -8.03
CA GLU A 191 -4.37 -4.96 -7.53
C GLU A 191 -5.00 -5.10 -6.15
N ASN A 192 -5.62 -6.26 -5.89
CA ASN A 192 -6.28 -6.49 -4.62
C ASN A 192 -5.27 -6.96 -3.56
N PRO A 193 -5.06 -6.21 -2.47
CA PRO A 193 -4.13 -6.60 -1.40
C PRO A 193 -4.52 -7.91 -0.72
N GLU A 194 -5.81 -8.26 -0.68
CA GLU A 194 -6.30 -9.51 -0.09
C GLU A 194 -5.83 -10.75 -0.88
N ILE A 195 -5.67 -10.63 -2.21
CA ILE A 195 -5.10 -11.71 -3.03
C ILE A 195 -3.64 -11.92 -2.68
N ILE A 196 -2.88 -10.84 -2.52
CA ILE A 196 -1.46 -10.92 -2.16
C ILE A 196 -1.32 -11.59 -0.80
N GLU A 197 -2.12 -11.17 0.19
CA GLU A 197 -2.09 -11.75 1.53
C GLU A 197 -2.51 -13.22 1.54
N TRP A 198 -3.61 -13.56 0.87
CA TRP A 198 -4.04 -14.94 0.70
C TRP A 198 -2.93 -15.78 0.03
N THR A 199 -2.26 -15.23 -0.98
CA THR A 199 -1.16 -15.90 -1.68
C THR A 199 0.00 -16.16 -0.72
N ARG A 200 0.45 -15.15 0.05
CA ARG A 200 1.54 -15.32 1.03
C ARG A 200 1.21 -16.44 2.01
N LYS A 201 0.07 -16.35 2.69
CA LYS A 201 -0.36 -17.35 3.68
C LYS A 201 -0.42 -18.76 3.08
N THR A 202 -0.98 -18.87 1.89
CA THR A 202 -1.14 -20.14 1.19
C THR A 202 0.22 -20.75 0.80
N ILE A 203 1.14 -19.95 0.26
CA ILE A 203 2.49 -20.43 -0.11
C ILE A 203 3.34 -20.73 1.14
N GLU A 204 3.15 -19.99 2.24
CA GLU A 204 3.78 -20.26 3.54
C GLU A 204 3.42 -21.65 4.08
N ASP A 205 2.14 -22.03 3.99
CA ASP A 205 1.67 -23.36 4.37
C ASP A 205 2.31 -24.47 3.52
N TRP A 206 2.67 -24.16 2.27
CA TRP A 206 3.28 -25.11 1.34
C TRP A 206 4.79 -25.04 1.24
N ARG A 207 5.47 -24.33 2.16
CA ARG A 207 6.93 -24.13 2.12
C ARG A 207 7.79 -25.38 1.85
N ASN A 208 7.29 -26.57 2.17
CA ASN A 208 8.01 -27.85 1.96
C ASN A 208 7.76 -28.50 0.57
N LYS A 209 6.84 -27.97 -0.23
CA LYS A 209 6.38 -28.54 -1.52
C LYS A 209 6.67 -27.64 -2.72
N LEU A 210 7.51 -26.62 -2.55
CA LEU A 210 7.71 -25.57 -3.56
C LEU A 210 8.84 -25.88 -4.56
N ALA A 211 9.46 -27.05 -4.47
CA ALA A 211 10.57 -27.45 -5.33
C ALA A 211 10.10 -27.62 -6.78
N GLY A 212 10.84 -27.02 -7.71
CA GLY A 212 10.55 -27.07 -9.15
C GLY A 212 9.25 -26.37 -9.57
N VAL A 213 8.56 -25.68 -8.66
CA VAL A 213 7.30 -25.00 -8.97
C VAL A 213 7.55 -23.75 -9.79
N ASN A 214 6.67 -23.49 -10.77
CA ASN A 214 6.71 -22.26 -11.57
C ASN A 214 5.92 -21.13 -10.89
N PHE A 215 6.67 -20.14 -10.43
CA PHE A 215 6.26 -18.90 -9.76
C PHE A 215 6.71 -17.66 -10.54
N ASN A 216 6.95 -17.74 -11.85
CA ASN A 216 7.41 -16.59 -12.61
C ASN A 216 6.41 -15.41 -12.46
N GLY A 217 6.93 -14.22 -12.16
CA GLY A 217 6.15 -13.01 -11.96
C GLY A 217 5.27 -12.99 -10.70
N ILE A 218 5.36 -13.99 -9.82
CA ILE A 218 4.56 -13.98 -8.58
C ILE A 218 4.96 -12.82 -7.67
N ASN A 219 3.99 -12.24 -6.99
CA ASN A 219 4.22 -11.32 -5.89
C ASN A 219 4.14 -12.06 -4.55
N LEU A 220 5.32 -12.25 -3.95
CA LEU A 220 5.57 -12.83 -2.63
C LEU A 220 6.33 -11.83 -1.74
N SER A 221 6.13 -10.53 -1.95
CA SER A 221 6.73 -9.49 -1.11
C SER A 221 6.37 -9.73 0.35
N GLU A 222 7.35 -9.65 1.25
CA GLU A 222 7.18 -9.84 2.71
C GLU A 222 6.72 -11.25 3.14
N ALA A 223 6.63 -12.22 2.22
CA ALA A 223 6.22 -13.59 2.52
C ALA A 223 7.17 -14.27 3.53
N ARG A 224 6.59 -15.12 4.40
CA ARG A 224 7.31 -15.83 5.45
C ARG A 224 7.83 -17.21 5.01
N LEU A 225 8.82 -17.21 4.13
CA LEU A 225 9.35 -18.41 3.46
C LEU A 225 10.59 -19.01 4.15
N TRP A 226 10.67 -18.96 5.48
CA TRP A 226 11.83 -19.48 6.19
C TRP A 226 11.95 -20.98 6.03
N LYS A 227 13.17 -21.48 5.82
CA LYS A 227 13.44 -22.90 5.56
C LYS A 227 12.59 -23.51 4.43
N ALA A 228 12.01 -22.69 3.55
CA ALA A 228 11.24 -23.19 2.43
C ALA A 228 12.15 -23.95 1.45
N ASN A 229 11.61 -24.98 0.80
CA ASN A 229 12.26 -25.69 -0.29
C ASN A 229 11.77 -25.16 -1.63
N LEU A 230 12.51 -24.20 -2.19
CA LEU A 230 12.32 -23.57 -3.50
C LEU A 230 13.38 -24.05 -4.51
N SER A 231 14.01 -25.20 -4.26
CA SER A 231 15.06 -25.72 -5.16
C SER A 231 14.51 -25.94 -6.57
N GLY A 232 15.22 -25.44 -7.57
CA GLY A 232 14.82 -25.48 -8.98
C GLY A 232 13.53 -24.70 -9.32
N ALA A 233 12.96 -23.92 -8.39
CA ALA A 233 11.74 -23.17 -8.65
C ALA A 233 11.95 -22.11 -9.74
N GLY A 234 10.93 -21.88 -10.57
CA GLY A 234 10.89 -20.78 -11.53
C GLY A 234 10.41 -19.51 -10.85
N LEU A 235 11.26 -18.52 -10.62
CA LEU A 235 10.94 -17.26 -9.93
C LEU A 235 11.35 -16.06 -10.80
N GLN A 236 11.36 -16.22 -12.13
CA GLN A 236 11.75 -15.16 -13.06
C GLN A 236 10.82 -13.96 -12.91
N GLY A 237 11.37 -12.78 -12.67
CA GLY A 237 10.61 -11.55 -12.44
C GLY A 237 9.73 -11.55 -11.18
N ALA A 238 9.88 -12.52 -10.28
CA ALA A 238 9.10 -12.58 -9.06
C ALA A 238 9.45 -11.41 -8.12
N ASN A 239 8.45 -10.88 -7.42
CA ASN A 239 8.64 -9.91 -6.36
C ASN A 239 8.75 -10.62 -5.01
N LEU A 240 9.95 -10.69 -4.45
CA LEU A 240 10.30 -11.24 -3.14
C LEU A 240 10.84 -10.14 -2.20
N ALA A 241 10.52 -8.87 -2.47
CA ALA A 241 11.02 -7.75 -1.67
C ALA A 241 10.61 -7.92 -0.21
N GLY A 242 11.58 -7.80 0.71
CA GLY A 242 11.37 -7.97 2.15
C GLY A 242 11.00 -9.40 2.59
N ALA A 243 11.00 -10.40 1.71
CA ALA A 243 10.65 -11.77 2.08
C ALA A 243 11.59 -12.36 3.14
N ARG A 244 11.06 -13.17 4.05
CA ARG A 244 11.83 -13.86 5.10
C ARG A 244 12.26 -15.24 4.61
N LEU A 245 13.41 -15.31 3.92
CA LEU A 245 13.96 -16.51 3.28
C LEU A 245 15.12 -17.15 4.07
N TRP A 246 15.25 -16.87 5.37
CA TRP A 246 16.38 -17.38 6.16
C TRP A 246 16.39 -18.93 6.15
N ARG A 247 17.56 -19.51 5.84
CA ARG A 247 17.78 -20.94 5.62
C ARG A 247 16.88 -21.60 4.55
N ALA A 248 16.27 -20.84 3.65
CA ALA A 248 15.54 -21.41 2.51
C ALA A 248 16.52 -22.10 1.54
N ASN A 249 16.06 -23.16 0.89
CA ASN A 249 16.77 -23.80 -0.20
C ASN A 249 16.26 -23.24 -1.53
N LEU A 250 17.07 -22.44 -2.21
CA LEU A 250 16.84 -21.89 -3.54
C LEU A 250 17.89 -22.42 -4.54
N SER A 251 18.50 -23.58 -4.26
CA SER A 251 19.53 -24.14 -5.14
C SER A 251 18.96 -24.41 -6.53
N GLY A 252 19.68 -23.99 -7.57
CA GLY A 252 19.25 -24.09 -8.97
C GLY A 252 17.99 -23.29 -9.32
N ALA A 253 17.46 -22.44 -8.44
CA ALA A 253 16.27 -21.63 -8.72
C ALA A 253 16.56 -20.62 -9.85
N ARG A 254 15.52 -20.33 -10.65
CA ARG A 254 15.57 -19.37 -11.76
C ARG A 254 15.03 -18.03 -11.27
N LEU A 255 15.90 -17.10 -10.89
CA LEU A 255 15.59 -15.81 -10.26
C LEU A 255 15.92 -14.62 -11.18
N GLU A 256 15.96 -14.83 -12.49
CA GLU A 256 16.31 -13.80 -13.46
C GLU A 256 15.33 -12.61 -13.34
N GLY A 257 15.85 -11.40 -13.14
CA GLY A 257 15.07 -10.18 -12.94
C GLY A 257 14.21 -10.16 -11.66
N ALA A 258 14.37 -11.12 -10.74
CA ALA A 258 13.59 -11.15 -9.51
C ALA A 258 13.97 -9.99 -8.56
N ASN A 259 12.99 -9.44 -7.88
CA ASN A 259 13.19 -8.40 -6.87
C ASN A 259 13.29 -9.04 -5.48
N LEU A 260 14.49 -9.12 -4.92
CA LEU A 260 14.82 -9.60 -3.57
C LEU A 260 15.25 -8.45 -2.64
N SER A 261 14.88 -7.20 -2.98
CA SER A 261 15.32 -6.02 -2.23
C SER A 261 14.91 -6.12 -0.76
N GLY A 262 15.86 -5.93 0.16
CA GLY A 262 15.63 -6.02 1.61
C GLY A 262 15.24 -7.41 2.12
N ALA A 263 15.31 -8.46 1.29
CA ALA A 263 14.98 -9.82 1.73
C ALA A 263 15.99 -10.34 2.76
N ASN A 264 15.50 -11.10 3.74
CA ASN A 264 16.36 -11.79 4.69
C ASN A 264 16.70 -13.18 4.17
N LEU A 265 17.89 -13.33 3.60
CA LEU A 265 18.40 -14.58 3.01
C LEU A 265 19.39 -15.29 3.95
N ARG A 266 19.47 -14.92 5.24
CA ARG A 266 20.51 -15.44 6.14
C ARG A 266 20.58 -16.97 6.14
N GLY A 267 21.71 -17.52 5.73
CA GLY A 267 21.96 -18.96 5.65
C GLY A 267 21.18 -19.70 4.56
N ALA A 268 20.56 -19.00 3.60
CA ALA A 268 19.92 -19.60 2.45
C ALA A 268 20.94 -20.26 1.50
N ASP A 269 20.48 -21.26 0.77
CA ASP A 269 21.24 -21.91 -0.30
C ASP A 269 20.78 -21.35 -1.65
N LEU A 270 21.64 -20.58 -2.32
CA LEU A 270 21.46 -20.07 -3.69
C LEU A 270 22.51 -20.68 -4.63
N SER A 271 23.07 -21.85 -4.28
CA SER A 271 24.00 -22.54 -5.15
C SER A 271 23.37 -22.83 -6.51
N GLU A 272 24.13 -22.61 -7.59
CA GLU A 272 23.68 -22.79 -8.98
C GLU A 272 22.44 -21.97 -9.40
N ALA A 273 21.98 -21.04 -8.56
CA ALA A 273 20.83 -20.19 -8.88
C ALA A 273 21.16 -19.22 -10.02
N ARG A 274 20.16 -18.96 -10.86
CA ARG A 274 20.27 -17.99 -11.97
C ARG A 274 19.76 -16.64 -11.50
N LEU A 275 20.66 -15.71 -11.19
CA LEU A 275 20.32 -14.41 -10.62
C LEU A 275 20.51 -13.28 -11.63
N TRP A 276 20.49 -13.54 -12.95
CA TRP A 276 20.72 -12.51 -13.95
C TRP A 276 19.78 -11.31 -13.75
N GLU A 277 20.35 -10.11 -13.62
CA GLU A 277 19.60 -8.86 -13.39
C GLU A 277 18.70 -8.85 -12.14
N ALA A 278 18.91 -9.78 -11.20
CA ALA A 278 18.16 -9.78 -9.95
C ALA A 278 18.55 -8.60 -9.05
N VAL A 279 17.56 -8.04 -8.34
CA VAL A 279 17.76 -6.91 -7.43
C VAL A 279 17.84 -7.43 -6.00
N LEU A 280 19.02 -7.41 -5.40
CA LEU A 280 19.28 -7.80 -4.00
C LEU A 280 19.67 -6.58 -3.14
N SER A 281 19.26 -5.38 -3.56
CA SER A 281 19.57 -4.15 -2.84
C SER A 281 19.10 -4.22 -1.38
N GLY A 282 19.97 -3.91 -0.42
CA GLY A 282 19.64 -3.98 1.01
C GLY A 282 19.40 -5.39 1.57
N ALA A 283 19.59 -6.46 0.80
CA ALA A 283 19.33 -7.83 1.25
C ALA A 283 20.35 -8.31 2.31
N GLU A 284 19.92 -9.19 3.20
CA GLU A 284 20.77 -9.80 4.22
C GLU A 284 21.32 -11.14 3.75
N LEU A 285 22.56 -11.16 3.25
CA LEU A 285 23.19 -12.33 2.63
C LEU A 285 24.19 -13.04 3.56
N ALA A 286 24.02 -12.90 4.88
CA ALA A 286 24.95 -13.51 5.82
C ALA A 286 24.89 -15.04 5.74
N LYS A 287 26.04 -15.69 5.55
CA LYS A 287 26.18 -17.15 5.40
C LYS A 287 25.39 -17.75 4.22
N VAL A 288 25.05 -16.98 3.19
CA VAL A 288 24.42 -17.51 1.98
C VAL A 288 25.43 -18.30 1.14
N ASP A 289 25.02 -19.45 0.61
CA ASP A 289 25.81 -20.16 -0.40
C ASP A 289 25.47 -19.63 -1.80
N LEU A 290 26.46 -19.10 -2.51
CA LEU A 290 26.35 -18.62 -3.91
C LEU A 290 27.25 -19.41 -4.85
N SER A 291 27.68 -20.62 -4.45
CA SER A 291 28.56 -21.46 -5.26
C SER A 291 27.91 -21.77 -6.62
N GLY A 292 28.56 -21.38 -7.72
CA GLY A 292 28.03 -21.60 -9.07
C GLY A 292 26.86 -20.68 -9.48
N ALA A 293 26.47 -19.73 -8.63
CA ALA A 293 25.38 -18.80 -8.96
C ALA A 293 25.76 -17.84 -10.11
N GLN A 294 24.79 -17.48 -10.93
CA GLN A 294 24.97 -16.58 -12.07
C GLN A 294 24.61 -15.14 -11.67
N LEU A 295 25.62 -14.29 -11.42
CA LEU A 295 25.44 -12.95 -10.83
C LEU A 295 25.52 -11.79 -11.83
N GLN A 296 25.44 -12.08 -13.13
CA GLN A 296 25.55 -11.04 -14.14
C GLN A 296 24.40 -10.04 -14.06
N GLY A 297 24.71 -8.75 -13.95
CA GLY A 297 23.71 -7.70 -13.84
C GLY A 297 23.09 -7.56 -12.45
N VAL A 298 23.54 -8.32 -11.45
CA VAL A 298 22.94 -8.28 -10.09
C VAL A 298 23.22 -6.94 -9.41
N ASP A 299 22.21 -6.38 -8.74
CA ASP A 299 22.36 -5.24 -7.84
C ASP A 299 22.46 -5.69 -6.37
N LEU A 300 23.64 -5.52 -5.76
CA LEU A 300 23.92 -5.78 -4.34
C LEU A 300 24.01 -4.49 -3.52
N SER A 301 23.53 -3.35 -4.03
CA SER A 301 23.71 -2.06 -3.36
C SER A 301 23.13 -2.08 -1.94
N GLY A 302 23.93 -1.68 -0.95
CA GLY A 302 23.52 -1.68 0.46
C GLY A 302 23.26 -3.07 1.07
N ALA A 303 23.59 -4.17 0.39
CA ALA A 303 23.44 -5.52 0.93
C ALA A 303 24.48 -5.81 2.02
N THR A 304 24.23 -6.80 2.88
CA THR A 304 25.21 -7.26 3.88
C THR A 304 25.78 -8.62 3.48
N LEU A 305 27.08 -8.68 3.20
CA LEU A 305 27.80 -9.87 2.73
C LEU A 305 28.73 -10.43 3.83
N THR A 306 28.81 -11.76 3.97
CA THR A 306 29.73 -12.42 4.93
C THR A 306 30.34 -13.73 4.40
N ASP A 307 31.27 -14.33 5.17
CA ASP A 307 32.18 -15.48 4.94
C ASP A 307 31.86 -16.54 3.87
N ARG A 308 30.59 -16.82 3.52
CA ARG A 308 30.23 -17.77 2.46
C ARG A 308 30.20 -17.18 1.04
N PHE A 309 30.33 -15.86 0.92
CA PHE A 309 30.48 -15.15 -0.37
C PHE A 309 31.79 -15.50 -1.12
N GLY A 310 32.73 -16.18 -0.44
CA GLY A 310 34.08 -16.47 -0.93
C GLY A 310 34.25 -17.37 -2.16
N LYS A 311 33.19 -18.04 -2.62
CA LYS A 311 33.25 -19.05 -3.70
C LYS A 311 32.72 -18.56 -5.05
N ILE A 312 32.44 -17.28 -5.18
CA ILE A 312 31.87 -16.71 -6.39
C ILE A 312 32.95 -16.59 -7.46
N GLN A 313 32.67 -17.06 -8.67
CA GLN A 313 33.62 -17.04 -9.79
C GLN A 313 33.40 -15.86 -10.75
N ASN A 314 32.19 -15.30 -10.81
CA ASN A 314 31.74 -14.29 -11.77
C ASN A 314 31.42 -12.93 -11.13
N TRP A 315 32.00 -12.62 -9.97
CA TRP A 315 31.70 -11.39 -9.21
C TRP A 315 31.96 -10.11 -10.00
N ARG A 316 32.85 -10.13 -11.01
CA ARG A 316 33.08 -8.99 -11.91
C ARG A 316 31.86 -8.59 -12.75
N ALA A 317 30.88 -9.48 -12.90
CA ALA A 317 29.66 -9.24 -13.67
C ALA A 317 28.53 -8.61 -12.84
N ILE A 318 28.72 -8.41 -11.53
CA ILE A 318 27.78 -7.71 -10.65
C ILE A 318 27.64 -6.26 -11.14
N ALA A 319 26.39 -5.79 -11.29
CA ALA A 319 26.11 -4.45 -11.79
C ALA A 319 26.44 -3.36 -10.76
N SER A 320 26.09 -3.59 -9.50
CA SER A 320 26.38 -2.64 -8.42
C SER A 320 26.62 -3.36 -7.10
N ILE A 321 27.56 -2.83 -6.32
CA ILE A 321 27.85 -3.20 -4.94
C ILE A 321 27.99 -1.95 -4.04
N GLN A 322 27.47 -0.82 -4.53
CA GLN A 322 27.59 0.47 -3.85
C GLN A 322 26.98 0.40 -2.45
N ASP A 323 27.67 0.97 -1.47
CA ASP A 323 27.26 0.99 -0.07
C ASP A 323 27.07 -0.41 0.56
N ALA A 324 27.41 -1.51 -0.11
CA ALA A 324 27.27 -2.85 0.46
C ALA A 324 28.30 -3.10 1.56
N ASN A 325 27.91 -3.76 2.65
CA ASN A 325 28.81 -4.06 3.75
C ASN A 325 29.52 -5.40 3.54
N ILE A 326 30.84 -5.38 3.36
CA ILE A 326 31.67 -6.56 3.07
C ILE A 326 32.56 -7.01 4.24
N LEU A 327 32.48 -6.32 5.39
CA LEU A 327 33.35 -6.56 6.56
C LEU A 327 33.41 -8.04 6.97
N GLY A 328 32.29 -8.75 6.86
CA GLY A 328 32.18 -10.14 7.30
C GLY A 328 32.79 -11.17 6.36
N ILE A 329 33.43 -10.79 5.24
CA ILE A 329 34.03 -11.71 4.28
C ILE A 329 35.52 -11.94 4.62
N LYS A 330 35.85 -13.05 5.30
CA LYS A 330 37.24 -13.40 5.65
C LYS A 330 38.01 -14.08 4.53
N LYS A 331 37.32 -14.79 3.62
CA LYS A 331 37.92 -15.54 2.51
C LYS A 331 37.30 -15.11 1.19
N ALA A 332 37.65 -13.92 0.71
CA ALA A 332 37.22 -13.44 -0.60
C ALA A 332 38.07 -14.05 -1.74
N PRO A 333 37.52 -14.17 -2.96
CA PRO A 333 38.34 -14.39 -4.16
C PRO A 333 39.40 -13.28 -4.30
N GLU A 334 40.53 -13.61 -4.90
CA GLU A 334 41.60 -12.65 -5.17
C GLU A 334 41.08 -11.46 -6.00
N GLY A 335 41.39 -10.25 -5.56
CA GLY A 335 40.94 -8.99 -6.19
C GLY A 335 39.49 -8.59 -5.92
N PHE A 336 38.65 -9.45 -5.32
CA PHE A 336 37.25 -9.09 -5.04
C PHE A 336 37.14 -7.92 -4.06
N ARG A 337 37.90 -7.95 -2.97
CA ARG A 337 37.81 -6.93 -1.90
C ARG A 337 38.20 -5.55 -2.41
N GLU A 338 39.31 -5.46 -3.14
CA GLU A 338 39.79 -4.22 -3.76
C GLU A 338 38.76 -3.67 -4.76
N TRP A 339 38.26 -4.54 -5.64
CA TRP A 339 37.20 -4.19 -6.59
C TRP A 339 35.94 -3.70 -5.89
N ALA A 340 35.49 -4.37 -4.81
CA ALA A 340 34.28 -3.99 -4.11
C ALA A 340 34.42 -2.59 -3.47
N LEU A 341 35.55 -2.32 -2.83
CA LEU A 341 35.85 -1.01 -2.24
C LEU A 341 35.94 0.09 -3.32
N GLU A 342 36.57 -0.19 -4.47
CA GLU A 342 36.60 0.73 -5.63
C GLU A 342 35.18 1.04 -6.13
N LYS A 343 34.28 0.05 -6.11
CA LYS A 343 32.86 0.19 -6.48
C LYS A 343 31.97 0.78 -5.38
N GLY A 344 32.58 1.26 -4.28
CA GLY A 344 31.88 1.98 -3.22
C GLY A 344 31.26 1.10 -2.14
N ALA A 345 31.68 -0.16 -2.01
CA ALA A 345 31.37 -0.97 -0.84
C ALA A 345 32.02 -0.40 0.43
N VAL A 346 31.49 -0.79 1.59
CA VAL A 346 31.96 -0.33 2.91
C VAL A 346 32.29 -1.51 3.81
N GLU A 347 33.10 -1.26 4.82
CA GLU A 347 33.43 -2.23 5.88
C GLU A 347 33.08 -1.61 7.22
N LEU A 348 31.88 -1.90 7.70
CA LEU A 348 31.35 -1.30 8.92
C LEU A 348 30.89 -2.38 9.89
N GLU A 349 31.27 -2.24 11.16
CA GLU A 349 30.77 -3.08 12.25
C GLU A 349 29.23 -2.98 12.34
N PRO A 350 28.52 -4.01 12.85
CA PRO A 350 27.05 -4.06 12.82
C PRO A 350 26.35 -2.79 13.35
N ALA A 351 26.84 -2.21 14.44
CA ALA A 351 26.27 -0.98 15.00
C ALA A 351 26.49 0.25 14.09
N ALA A 352 27.70 0.42 13.56
CA ALA A 352 28.04 1.49 12.62
C ALA A 352 27.28 1.33 11.30
N TRP A 353 27.08 0.09 10.86
CA TRP A 353 26.30 -0.25 9.68
C TRP A 353 24.83 0.14 9.81
N GLN A 354 24.20 -0.14 10.96
CA GLN A 354 22.82 0.28 11.20
C GLN A 354 22.69 1.81 11.23
N ALA A 355 23.64 2.51 11.85
CA ALA A 355 23.68 3.97 11.84
C ALA A 355 23.86 4.55 10.43
N PHE A 356 24.74 3.94 9.62
CA PHE A 356 24.96 4.30 8.23
C PHE A 356 23.68 4.14 7.38
N LEU A 357 23.00 2.99 7.50
CA LEU A 357 21.73 2.74 6.81
C LEU A 357 20.65 3.73 7.25
N LYS A 358 20.58 4.06 8.54
CA LYS A 358 19.63 5.05 9.06
C LYS A 358 19.87 6.42 8.43
N LYS A 359 21.13 6.89 8.42
CA LYS A 359 21.52 8.16 7.80
C LYS A 359 21.19 8.22 6.31
N LYS A 360 21.55 7.18 5.55
CA LYS A 360 21.24 7.08 4.10
C LYS A 360 19.73 7.09 3.82
N ARG A 361 18.92 6.50 4.72
CA ARG A 361 17.46 6.57 4.60
C ARG A 361 16.98 8.00 4.84
N GLU A 362 17.47 8.69 5.86
CA GLU A 362 17.10 10.08 6.18
C GLU A 362 17.48 11.05 5.07
N GLU A 363 18.62 10.86 4.39
CA GLU A 363 19.08 11.72 3.27
C GLU A 363 18.30 11.53 1.96
N ARG A 364 17.52 10.44 1.82
CA ARG A 364 16.68 10.16 0.64
C ARG A 364 15.28 10.80 0.71
N TRP A 365 14.98 11.53 1.77
CA TRP A 365 13.74 12.29 1.99
C TRP A 365 14.06 13.77 2.18
#